data_AF-A0A951U205-F1
#
_entry.id   AF-A0A951U205-F1
#
_cell.length_a   1.000
_cell.length_b   1.000
_cell.length_c   1.000
_cell.angle_alpha   90.00
_cell.angle_beta   90.00
_cell.angle_gamma   90.00
#
_symmetry.space_group_name_H-M   'P 1'
#
loop_
_entity.id
_entity.type
_entity.pdbx_description
1 polymer ?
#
loop_
_entity_poly.entity_id
_entity_poly.type
_entity_poly.pdbx_seq_one_letter_code
_entity_poly.pdbx_strand_id
1 'polypeptide(L)'
;MGRAIALSQNGWYEAAIACLDHAETTDPDTWHYRGYVLGKLGRYKAAIACYEKTFELDCTDAKAWYNYGQALTKLKRYDEEIGQYDRD
;
A
#
# COMPACT_ATOMS: atom_id res chain seq x y z
N MET A 1 -9.10 -32.67 0.45
CA MET A 1 -8.38 -31.60 1.17
C MET A 1 -7.47 -30.81 0.21
N GLY A 2 -7.98 -29.89 -0.62
CA GLY A 2 -7.06 -29.31 -1.62
C GLY A 2 -7.48 -28.12 -2.48
N ARG A 3 -8.45 -27.28 -2.11
CA ARG A 3 -8.84 -26.14 -2.99
C ARG A 3 -9.15 -24.80 -2.31
N ALA A 4 -8.97 -24.65 -1.00
CA ALA A 4 -9.39 -23.43 -0.30
C ALA A 4 -8.26 -22.44 0.06
N ILE A 5 -6.97 -22.80 -0.09
CA ILE A 5 -5.86 -22.01 0.49
C ILE A 5 -5.21 -21.05 -0.55
N ALA A 6 -5.72 -21.00 -1.78
CA ALA A 6 -5.21 -20.11 -2.83
C ALA A 6 -6.21 -19.04 -3.29
N LEU A 7 -7.32 -18.82 -2.56
CA LEU A 7 -8.01 -17.52 -2.57
C LEU A 7 -7.20 -16.51 -1.74
N SER A 8 -5.92 -16.42 -2.14
CA SER A 8 -5.12 -15.25 -2.38
C SER A 8 -5.19 -14.22 -1.27
N GLN A 9 -4.09 -14.07 -0.52
CA GLN A 9 -3.82 -12.90 0.32
C GLN A 9 -4.26 -11.59 -0.39
N ASN A 10 -4.09 -11.53 -1.73
CA ASN A 10 -4.57 -10.44 -2.58
C ASN A 10 -6.09 -10.18 -2.54
N GLY A 11 -6.94 -11.21 -2.55
CA GLY A 11 -8.40 -11.03 -2.53
C GLY A 11 -8.91 -10.47 -1.19
N TRP A 12 -8.23 -10.84 -0.09
CA TRP A 12 -8.50 -10.28 1.23
C TRP A 12 -8.05 -8.82 1.33
N TYR A 13 -6.91 -8.49 0.73
CA TYR A 13 -6.39 -7.13 0.69
C TYR A 13 -7.25 -6.19 -0.17
N GLU A 14 -7.76 -6.65 -1.32
CA GLU A 14 -8.67 -5.84 -2.15
C GLU A 14 -10.01 -5.58 -1.45
N ALA A 15 -10.58 -6.60 -0.80
CA ALA A 15 -11.78 -6.41 0.03
C ALA A 15 -11.53 -5.43 1.18
N ALA A 16 -10.38 -5.51 1.84
CA ALA A 16 -9.99 -4.57 2.90
C ALA A 16 -9.90 -3.14 2.37
N ILE A 17 -9.31 -2.91 1.19
CA ILE A 17 -9.23 -1.58 0.58
C ILE A 17 -10.61 -1.04 0.23
N ALA A 18 -11.51 -1.88 -0.31
CA ALA A 18 -12.87 -1.47 -0.65
C ALA A 18 -13.68 -1.07 0.60
N CYS A 19 -13.53 -1.80 1.71
CA CYS A 19 -14.13 -1.41 2.99
C CYS A 19 -13.56 -0.09 3.52
N LEU A 20 -12.27 0.16 3.30
CA LEU A 20 -11.59 1.39 3.72
C LEU A 20 -11.87 2.59 2.80
N ASP A 21 -12.29 2.39 1.55
CA ASP A 21 -12.73 3.47 0.65
C ASP A 21 -14.06 4.11 1.09
N HIS A 22 -14.89 3.36 1.82
CA HIS A 22 -16.13 3.90 2.41
C HIS A 22 -15.95 4.48 3.81
N ALA A 23 -14.81 4.24 4.45
CA ALA A 23 -14.50 4.81 5.74
C ALA A 23 -13.58 6.02 5.56
N GLU A 24 -14.13 7.24 5.63
CA GLU A 24 -13.36 8.40 6.06
C GLU A 24 -12.93 8.15 7.52
N THR A 25 -11.86 7.38 7.68
CA THR A 25 -11.24 7.12 8.97
C THR A 25 -10.35 8.30 9.30
N THR A 26 -10.55 8.90 10.48
CA THR A 26 -9.68 9.96 11.02
C THR A 26 -8.52 9.37 11.83
N ASP A 27 -8.38 8.05 11.85
CA ASP A 27 -7.37 7.35 12.63
C ASP A 27 -6.08 7.14 11.80
N PRO A 28 -4.94 7.72 12.20
CA PRO A 28 -3.66 7.58 11.50
C PRO A 28 -3.20 6.13 11.35
N ASP A 29 -3.47 5.28 12.35
CA ASP A 29 -3.09 3.85 12.35
C ASP A 29 -3.83 3.10 11.24
N THR A 30 -5.10 3.43 11.02
CA THR A 30 -5.90 2.83 9.93
C THR A 30 -5.32 3.19 8.56
N TRP A 31 -4.92 4.45 8.35
CA TRP A 31 -4.24 4.89 7.11
C TRP A 31 -2.88 4.20 6.92
N HIS A 32 -2.12 4.02 8.01
CA HIS A 32 -0.84 3.30 7.97
C HIS A 32 -1.02 1.86 7.52
N TYR A 33 -1.98 1.15 8.13
CA TYR A 33 -2.28 -0.23 7.79
C TYR A 33 -2.76 -0.38 6.35
N ARG A 34 -3.59 0.57 5.88
CA ARG A 34 -4.05 0.63 4.48
C ARG A 34 -2.87 0.77 3.52
N GLY A 35 -1.95 1.70 3.81
CA GLY A 35 -0.73 1.89 3.02
C GLY A 35 0.13 0.63 2.98
N TYR A 36 0.25 -0.07 4.12
CA TYR A 36 1.01 -1.32 4.21
C TYR A 36 0.40 -2.41 3.32
N VAL A 37 -0.91 -2.60 3.38
CA VAL A 37 -1.65 -3.56 2.54
C VAL A 37 -1.49 -3.24 1.06
N LEU A 38 -1.64 -1.97 0.67
CA LEU A 38 -1.44 -1.52 -0.71
C LEU A 38 -0.02 -1.77 -1.22
N GLY A 39 0.98 -1.56 -0.35
CA GLY A 39 2.38 -1.86 -0.67
C GLY A 39 2.62 -3.36 -0.89
N LYS A 40 1.94 -4.23 -0.14
CA LYS A 40 1.98 -5.69 -0.34
C LYS A 40 1.31 -6.13 -1.63
N LEU A 41 0.26 -5.42 -2.06
CA LEU A 41 -0.39 -5.62 -3.35
C LEU A 41 0.40 -5.08 -4.56
N GLY A 42 1.56 -4.44 -4.33
CA GLY A 42 2.32 -3.79 -5.39
C GLY A 42 1.74 -2.45 -5.86
N ARG A 43 0.67 -1.96 -5.22
CA ARG A 43 0.05 -0.66 -5.51
C ARG A 43 0.78 0.47 -4.77
N TYR A 44 2.07 0.64 -5.07
CA TYR A 44 2.93 1.56 -4.31
C TYR A 44 2.48 3.03 -4.36
N LYS A 45 1.96 3.51 -5.50
CA LYS A 45 1.43 4.88 -5.62
C LYS A 45 0.28 5.14 -4.62
N ALA A 46 -0.65 4.21 -4.51
CA ALA A 46 -1.76 4.31 -3.56
C ALA A 46 -1.30 4.14 -2.11
N ALA A 47 -0.28 3.30 -1.86
CA ALA A 47 0.32 3.13 -0.54
C ALA A 47 0.94 4.43 -0.03
N ILE A 48 1.67 5.13 -0.89
CA ILE A 48 2.29 6.44 -0.62
C ILE A 48 1.24 7.47 -0.21
N ALA A 49 0.14 7.59 -0.97
CA ALA A 49 -0.95 8.50 -0.64
C ALA A 49 -1.57 8.21 0.74
N CYS A 50 -1.66 6.94 1.13
CA CYS A 50 -2.16 6.57 2.47
C CYS A 50 -1.19 6.99 3.58
N TYR A 51 0.12 6.80 3.39
CA TYR A 51 1.11 7.26 4.38
C TYR A 51 1.15 8.79 4.49
N GLU A 52 0.99 9.52 3.39
CA GLU A 52 0.85 10.98 3.42
C GLU A 52 -0.35 11.40 4.27
N LYS A 53 -1.50 10.71 4.16
CA LYS A 53 -2.65 10.92 5.05
C LYS A 53 -2.37 10.56 6.51
N THR A 54 -1.60 9.51 6.77
CA THR A 54 -1.11 9.24 8.13
C THR A 54 -0.33 10.43 8.66
N PHE A 55 0.59 11.01 7.87
CA PHE A 55 1.41 12.16 8.31
C PHE A 55 0.63 13.47 8.46
N GLU A 56 -0.45 13.66 7.70
CA GLU A 56 -1.37 14.79 7.87
C GLU A 56 -2.10 14.74 9.23
N LEU A 57 -2.38 13.53 9.74
CA LEU A 57 -3.11 13.30 10.99
C LEU A 57 -2.18 13.11 12.21
N ASP A 58 -1.09 12.37 12.02
CA ASP A 58 -0.06 12.11 13.01
C ASP A 58 1.33 11.98 12.34
N CYS A 59 2.18 12.97 12.59
CA CYS A 59 3.53 13.01 12.05
C CYS A 59 4.54 12.17 12.86
N THR A 60 4.13 11.53 13.95
CA THR A 60 5.03 10.85 14.90
C THR A 60 5.23 9.36 14.63
N ASP A 61 4.45 8.75 13.72
CA ASP A 61 4.60 7.33 13.41
C ASP A 61 5.86 7.02 12.59
N ALA A 62 6.93 6.65 13.29
CA ALA A 62 8.19 6.22 12.69
C ALA A 62 8.03 4.96 11.80
N LYS A 63 7.04 4.10 12.06
CA LYS A 63 6.78 2.91 11.22
C LYS A 63 6.18 3.31 9.88
N ALA A 64 5.31 4.32 9.86
CA ALA A 64 4.79 4.89 8.62
C ALA A 64 5.92 5.46 7.75
N TRP A 65 6.85 6.22 8.33
CA TRP A 65 8.03 6.71 7.60
C TRP A 65 8.90 5.60 7.00
N TYR A 66 9.15 4.55 7.78
CA TYR A 66 9.92 3.39 7.30
C TYR A 66 9.23 2.69 6.12
N ASN A 67 7.93 2.45 6.23
CA ASN A 67 7.17 1.78 5.16
C ASN A 67 6.98 2.67 3.93
N TYR A 68 6.84 3.98 4.12
CA TYR A 68 6.80 4.98 3.06
C TYR A 68 8.08 4.98 2.22
N GLY A 69 9.26 4.99 2.88
CA GLY A 69 10.55 4.91 2.20
C GLY A 69 10.73 3.61 1.40
N GLN A 70 10.24 2.48 1.94
CA GLN A 70 10.22 1.22 1.20
C GLN A 70 9.31 1.27 -0.03
N ALA A 71 8.11 1.84 0.12
CA ALA A 71 7.15 1.97 -0.98
C ALA A 71 7.71 2.85 -2.11
N LEU A 72 8.35 3.98 -1.78
CA LEU A 72 9.03 4.85 -2.75
C LEU A 72 10.17 4.15 -3.49
N THR A 73 11.02 3.42 -2.74
CA THR A 73 12.14 2.68 -3.34
C THR A 73 11.64 1.61 -4.30
N LYS A 74 10.56 0.91 -3.93
CA LYS A 74 9.91 -0.06 -4.81
C LYS A 74 9.32 0.63 -6.03
N LEU A 75 8.55 1.69 -5.86
CA LEU A 75 7.92 2.41 -6.96
C LEU A 75 8.94 2.88 -8.00
N LYS A 76 10.02 3.53 -7.56
CA LYS A 76 11.09 3.97 -8.46
C LYS A 76 11.69 2.81 -9.27
N ARG A 77 11.93 1.67 -8.62
CA ARG A 77 12.45 0.47 -9.30
C ARG A 77 11.46 -0.11 -10.31
N TYR A 78 10.16 -0.08 -10.02
CA TYR A 78 9.12 -0.53 -10.96
C TYR A 78 9.00 0.42 -12.16
N ASP A 79 9.05 1.75 -11.94
CA ASP A 79 9.05 2.72 -13.04
C ASP A 79 10.34 2.62 -13.89
N GLU A 80 11.50 2.38 -13.30
CA GLU A 80 12.76 2.11 -14.02
C GLU A 80 12.71 0.81 -14.83
N GLU A 81 12.09 -0.25 -14.30
CA GLU A 81 11.90 -1.52 -15.01
C GLU A 81 10.97 -1.34 -16.22
N ILE A 82 9.82 -0.70 -16.05
CA ILE A 82 8.87 -0.46 -17.14
C ILE A 82 9.49 0.43 -18.23
N GLY A 83 10.22 1.49 -17.84
CA GLY A 83 10.89 2.37 -18.79
C GLY A 83 12.06 1.75 -19.57
N GLN A 84 12.53 0.57 -19.15
CA GLN A 84 13.50 -0.25 -19.92
C GLN A 84 12.78 -1.16 -20.92
N TYR A 85 11.63 -1.75 -20.55
CA TYR A 85 10.87 -2.63 -21.44
C TYR A 85 10.17 -1.91 -22.60
N ASP A 86 9.81 -0.63 -22.45
CA ASP A 86 9.11 0.16 -23.48
C ASP A 86 10.06 0.72 -24.56
N ARG A 87 11.34 0.30 -24.56
CA ARG A 87 12.41 0.83 -25.42
C ARG A 87 12.88 -0.10 -26.55
N ASP A 88 12.21 -1.23 -26.76
CA ASP A 88 12.40 -2.17 -27.90
C ASP A 88 11.18 -2.14 -28.83
#